data_AF-A0A1J5KSH3-F1
#
_entry.id   AF-A0A1J5KSH3-F1
#
_cell.length_a   1.000
_cell.length_b   1.000
_cell.length_c   1.000
_cell.angle_alpha   90.00
_cell.angle_beta   90.00
_cell.angle_gamma   90.00
#
_symmetry.space_group_name_H-M   'P 1'
#
loop_
_entity.id
_entity.type
_entity.pdbx_description
1 polymer ?
#
loop_
_entity_poly.entity_id
_entity_poly.type
_entity_poly.pdbx_seq_one_letter_code
_entity_poly.pdbx_strand_id
1 'polypeptide(L)'
;MNKLTDLQNQISKIMDDNKPTIILNDKADRAIRELEKELTQASFKEDFSLLISQLDEERATESFGGSGFTREQYSIGWKCIEGDNFRLVLTNIPHNNSKILIKTPSQFKEDIQSLLPIFAQKIIQKYSNQ
;
A
#
# COMPACT_ATOMS: atom_id res chain seq x y z
N MET A 1 51.00 -0.37 -0.02
CA MET A 1 49.62 -0.24 0.51
C MET A 1 48.73 0.21 -0.64
N ASN A 2 47.75 -0.61 -1.00
CA ASN A 2 47.00 -0.48 -2.25
C ASN A 2 45.82 0.48 -2.04
N LYS A 3 45.89 1.70 -2.59
CA LYS A 3 44.82 2.72 -2.50
C LYS A 3 43.45 2.21 -3.01
N LEU A 4 43.48 1.20 -3.88
CA LEU A 4 42.32 0.50 -4.42
C LEU A 4 41.52 -0.29 -3.38
N THR A 5 42.20 -0.96 -2.44
CA THR A 5 41.51 -1.72 -1.37
C THR A 5 40.88 -0.79 -0.35
N ASP A 6 41.49 0.37 -0.07
CA ASP A 6 40.91 1.38 0.82
C ASP A 6 39.69 2.05 0.20
N LEU A 7 39.71 2.32 -1.12
CA LEU A 7 38.54 2.83 -1.85
C LEU A 7 37.39 1.81 -1.88
N GLN A 8 37.67 0.54 -2.12
CA GLN A 8 36.65 -0.52 -2.10
C GLN A 8 36.03 -0.70 -0.71
N ASN A 9 36.83 -0.60 0.35
CA ASN A 9 36.35 -0.64 1.72
C ASN A 9 35.51 0.59 2.07
N GLN A 10 35.89 1.77 1.60
CA GLN A 10 35.10 3.00 1.81
C GLN A 10 33.78 2.98 1.03
N ILE A 11 33.78 2.53 -0.22
CA ILE A 11 32.57 2.37 -1.02
C ILE A 11 31.63 1.35 -0.36
N SER A 12 32.15 0.22 0.10
CA SER A 12 31.34 -0.80 0.78
C SER A 12 30.71 -0.25 2.07
N LYS A 13 31.44 0.57 2.84
CA LYS A 13 30.93 1.24 4.03
C LYS A 13 29.83 2.25 3.72
N ILE A 14 30.02 3.08 2.69
CA ILE A 14 29.02 4.05 2.24
C ILE A 14 27.76 3.35 1.74
N MET A 15 27.91 2.19 1.10
CA MET A 15 26.80 1.38 0.58
C MET A 15 26.04 0.67 1.71
N ASP A 16 26.70 0.29 2.81
CA ASP A 16 26.03 -0.21 4.02
C ASP A 16 25.38 0.91 4.83
N ASP A 17 26.02 2.08 4.96
CA ASP A 17 25.49 3.24 5.69
C ASP A 17 24.31 3.92 4.95
N ASN A 18 24.24 3.79 3.62
CA ASN A 18 23.14 4.29 2.77
C ASN A 18 22.20 3.19 2.27
N LYS A 19 22.29 1.95 2.79
CA LYS A 19 21.20 1.01 2.57
C LYS A 19 19.95 1.67 3.15
N PRO A 20 18.91 1.95 2.34
CA PRO A 20 17.64 2.34 2.92
C PRO A 20 17.27 1.19 3.85
N THR A 21 17.14 1.47 5.14
CA THR A 21 16.51 0.58 6.09
C THR A 21 15.05 0.50 5.67
N ILE A 22 14.77 -0.26 4.62
CA ILE A 22 13.44 -0.75 4.35
C ILE A 22 13.20 -1.65 5.55
N ILE A 23 12.53 -1.11 6.57
CA ILE A 23 12.01 -1.89 7.67
C ILE A 23 10.95 -2.80 7.02
N LEU A 24 11.39 -3.92 6.47
CA LEU A 24 10.59 -4.96 5.80
C LEU A 24 9.58 -5.64 6.74
N ASN A 25 9.42 -5.10 7.95
CA ASN A 25 8.64 -5.63 9.07
C ASN A 25 7.73 -4.59 9.71
N ASP A 26 7.42 -3.49 9.02
CA ASP A 26 6.33 -2.62 9.45
C ASP A 26 5.02 -3.44 9.50
N LYS A 27 4.27 -3.33 10.60
CA LYS A 27 3.06 -4.13 10.85
C LYS A 27 2.02 -3.88 9.74
N ALA A 28 1.97 -2.65 9.24
CA ALA A 28 1.11 -2.25 8.14
C ALA A 28 1.51 -2.93 6.82
N ASP A 29 2.81 -3.00 6.52
CA ASP A 29 3.31 -3.65 5.30
C ASP A 29 2.96 -5.14 5.25
N ARG A 30 3.05 -5.82 6.40
CA ARG A 30 2.67 -7.23 6.51
C ARG A 30 1.18 -7.42 6.22
N ALA A 31 0.31 -6.62 6.84
CA ALA A 31 -1.13 -6.70 6.62
C ALA A 31 -1.52 -6.46 5.15
N ILE A 32 -0.87 -5.49 4.50
CA ILE A 32 -1.06 -5.21 3.07
C ILE A 32 -0.69 -6.46 2.25
N ARG A 33 0.51 -7.03 2.46
CA ARG A 33 0.98 -8.20 1.70
C ARG A 33 0.15 -9.45 1.96
N GLU A 34 -0.31 -9.66 3.18
CA GLU A 34 -1.20 -10.76 3.54
C GLU A 34 -2.50 -10.68 2.73
N LEU A 35 -3.13 -9.51 2.68
CA LEU A 35 -4.33 -9.32 1.86
C LEU A 35 -4.04 -9.47 0.34
N GLU A 36 -2.94 -8.91 -0.17
CA GLU A 36 -2.55 -9.10 -1.58
C GLU A 36 -2.39 -10.60 -1.90
N LYS A 37 -1.78 -11.36 -0.98
CA LYS A 37 -1.58 -12.81 -1.12
C LYS A 37 -2.91 -13.56 -1.08
N GLU A 38 -3.81 -13.23 -0.16
CA GLU A 38 -5.14 -13.86 -0.07
C GLU A 38 -5.96 -13.64 -1.35
N LEU A 39 -6.03 -12.40 -1.85
CA LEU A 39 -6.72 -12.07 -3.09
C LEU A 39 -6.09 -12.79 -4.30
N THR A 40 -4.76 -12.85 -4.35
CA THR A 40 -4.06 -13.60 -5.41
C THR A 40 -4.32 -15.11 -5.32
N GLN A 41 -4.33 -15.69 -4.12
CA GLN A 41 -4.64 -17.11 -3.90
C GLN A 41 -6.08 -17.45 -4.24
N ALA A 42 -7.01 -16.53 -3.98
CA ALA A 42 -8.40 -16.61 -4.43
C ALA A 42 -8.54 -16.44 -5.96
N SER A 43 -7.44 -16.24 -6.70
CA SER A 43 -7.43 -15.96 -8.14
C SER A 43 -8.29 -14.74 -8.50
N PHE A 44 -8.32 -13.74 -7.62
CA PHE A 44 -9.12 -12.56 -7.79
C PHE A 44 -8.50 -11.61 -8.83
N LYS A 45 -9.08 -11.59 -10.04
CA LYS A 45 -8.55 -10.85 -11.21
C LYS A 45 -9.53 -9.81 -11.77
N GLU A 46 -10.36 -9.22 -10.92
CA GLU A 46 -11.24 -8.11 -11.32
C GLU A 46 -10.83 -6.84 -10.58
N ASP A 47 -10.84 -5.71 -11.30
CA ASP A 47 -10.62 -4.42 -10.68
C ASP A 47 -11.74 -4.10 -9.69
N PHE A 48 -11.36 -3.77 -8.46
CA PHE A 48 -12.29 -3.41 -7.40
C PHE A 48 -11.77 -2.19 -6.65
N SER A 49 -12.62 -1.19 -6.41
CA SER A 49 -12.24 0.01 -5.68
C SER A 49 -13.38 0.51 -4.80
N LEU A 50 -13.02 1.04 -3.64
CA LEU A 50 -13.93 1.67 -2.69
C LEU A 50 -13.32 2.97 -2.17
N LEU A 51 -14.18 3.95 -1.90
CA LEU A 51 -13.77 5.15 -1.18
C LEU A 51 -13.36 4.77 0.25
N ILE A 52 -12.36 5.46 0.81
CA ILE A 52 -11.98 5.23 2.21
C ILE A 52 -13.14 5.56 3.15
N SER A 53 -13.94 6.58 2.84
CA SER A 53 -15.16 6.91 3.59
C SER A 53 -16.24 5.82 3.56
N GLN A 54 -16.24 4.91 2.58
CA GLN A 54 -17.16 3.76 2.55
C GLN A 54 -16.70 2.60 3.43
N LEU A 55 -15.44 2.63 3.87
CA LEU A 55 -14.88 1.65 4.81
C LEU A 55 -14.98 2.14 6.25
N ASP A 56 -15.08 3.46 6.44
CA ASP A 56 -15.09 4.14 7.73
C ASP A 56 -15.85 5.47 7.60
N GLU A 57 -17.18 5.38 7.70
CA GLU A 57 -18.10 6.52 7.50
C GLU A 57 -17.97 7.56 8.61
N GLU A 58 -17.71 7.11 9.85
CA GLU A 58 -17.59 7.99 11.02
C GLU A 58 -16.43 8.98 10.89
N ARG A 59 -15.36 8.59 10.18
CA ARG A 59 -14.15 9.41 9.98
C ARG A 59 -14.06 10.01 8.57
N ALA A 60 -15.15 10.01 7.79
CA ALA A 60 -15.14 10.40 6.38
C ALA A 60 -14.52 11.79 6.10
N THR A 61 -14.75 12.76 6.99
CA THR A 61 -14.23 14.14 6.86
C THR A 61 -12.90 14.37 7.58
N GLU A 62 -12.32 13.34 8.21
CA GLU A 62 -11.02 13.45 8.84
C GLU A 62 -9.88 13.39 7.82
N SER A 63 -8.75 14.02 8.17
CA SER A 63 -7.51 13.92 7.39
C SER A 63 -7.05 12.48 7.26
N PHE A 64 -6.52 12.14 6.09
CA PHE A 64 -6.03 10.81 5.79
C PHE A 64 -4.52 10.78 5.54
N GLY A 65 -3.81 9.87 6.20
CA GLY A 65 -2.36 9.70 6.05
C GLY A 65 -1.53 10.94 6.39
N GLY A 66 -2.06 11.80 7.27
CA GLY A 66 -1.43 13.09 7.63
C GLY A 66 -1.38 14.10 6.47
N SER A 67 -2.20 13.91 5.43
CA SER A 67 -2.29 14.83 4.29
C SER A 67 -3.28 15.96 4.53
N GLY A 68 -3.27 16.96 3.64
CA GLY A 68 -4.30 18.01 3.62
C GLY A 68 -5.65 17.57 3.06
N PHE A 69 -5.81 16.29 2.68
CA PHE A 69 -7.02 15.74 2.08
C PHE A 69 -7.74 14.80 3.06
N THR A 70 -9.06 14.74 2.93
CA THR A 70 -9.95 13.95 3.80
C THR A 70 -10.14 12.52 3.27
N ARG A 71 -10.67 11.62 4.09
CA ARG A 71 -10.92 10.22 3.72
C ARG A 71 -11.86 10.07 2.52
N GLU A 72 -12.85 10.93 2.36
CA GLU A 72 -13.74 10.94 1.18
C GLU A 72 -13.01 11.22 -0.15
N GLN A 73 -11.81 11.81 -0.09
CA GLN A 73 -10.99 12.18 -1.24
C GLN A 73 -9.98 11.10 -1.65
N TYR A 74 -9.99 9.96 -0.97
CA TYR A 74 -9.16 8.81 -1.28
C TYR A 74 -10.00 7.57 -1.57
N SER A 75 -9.48 6.72 -2.46
CA SER A 75 -9.99 5.38 -2.67
C SER A 75 -8.88 4.33 -2.58
N ILE A 76 -9.20 3.21 -1.97
CA ILE A 76 -8.38 2.00 -2.05
C ILE A 76 -8.93 1.10 -3.15
N GLY A 77 -8.07 0.41 -3.87
CA GLY A 77 -8.51 -0.55 -4.86
C GLY A 77 -7.53 -1.70 -5.08
N TRP A 78 -8.07 -2.83 -5.48
CA TRP A 78 -7.37 -3.94 -6.09
C TRP A 78 -7.39 -3.71 -7.59
N LYS A 79 -6.23 -3.44 -8.20
CA LYS A 79 -6.13 -3.07 -9.63
C LYS A 79 -4.97 -3.77 -10.31
N CYS A 80 -5.15 -4.11 -11.59
CA CYS A 80 -4.05 -4.56 -12.44
C CYS A 80 -3.10 -3.39 -12.73
N ILE A 81 -1.81 -3.53 -12.36
CA ILE A 81 -0.82 -2.46 -12.56
C ILE A 81 -0.08 -2.67 -13.88
N GLU A 82 0.48 -3.86 -14.11
CA GLU A 82 1.20 -4.23 -15.34
C GLU A 82 1.27 -5.78 -15.45
N GLY A 83 0.98 -6.33 -16.65
CA GLY A 83 1.23 -7.74 -16.97
C GLY A 83 0.54 -8.76 -16.05
N ASP A 84 -0.76 -8.59 -15.80
CA ASP A 84 -1.60 -9.41 -14.91
C ASP A 84 -1.27 -9.36 -13.40
N ASN A 85 -0.37 -8.47 -12.97
CA ASN A 85 -0.11 -8.28 -11.55
C ASN A 85 -1.12 -7.33 -10.93
N PHE A 86 -2.09 -7.89 -10.21
CA PHE A 86 -2.99 -7.12 -9.37
C PHE A 86 -2.32 -6.74 -8.06
N ARG A 87 -2.51 -5.49 -7.65
CA ARG A 87 -1.96 -4.94 -6.41
C ARG A 87 -2.97 -4.04 -5.72
N LEU A 88 -2.77 -3.84 -4.42
CA LEU A 88 -3.47 -2.80 -3.69
C LEU A 88 -2.92 -1.43 -4.08
N VAL A 89 -3.82 -0.53 -4.41
CA VAL A 89 -3.54 0.81 -4.91
C VAL A 89 -4.33 1.81 -4.08
N LEU A 90 -3.64 2.86 -3.63
CA LEU A 90 -4.26 4.04 -3.08
C LEU A 90 -4.37 5.11 -4.16
N THR A 91 -5.56 5.65 -4.37
CA THR A 91 -5.82 6.72 -5.33
C THR A 91 -6.26 7.98 -4.59
N ASN A 92 -5.55 9.09 -4.82
CA ASN A 92 -6.03 10.42 -4.47
C ASN A 92 -6.94 10.90 -5.61
N ILE A 93 -8.23 11.09 -5.29
CA ILE A 93 -9.27 11.40 -6.27
C ILE A 93 -9.11 12.82 -6.82
N PRO A 94 -8.91 13.87 -5.99
CA PRO A 94 -8.70 15.23 -6.50
C PRO A 94 -7.56 15.36 -7.53
N HIS A 95 -6.47 14.61 -7.33
CA HIS A 95 -5.31 14.65 -8.22
C HIS A 95 -5.28 13.54 -9.27
N ASN A 96 -6.29 12.67 -9.30
CA ASN A 96 -6.33 11.46 -10.13
C ASN A 96 -5.00 10.68 -10.13
N ASN A 97 -4.39 10.56 -8.94
CA ASN A 97 -3.07 9.99 -8.77
C ASN A 97 -3.16 8.69 -7.98
N SER A 98 -2.73 7.60 -8.61
CA SER A 98 -2.73 6.26 -8.04
C SER A 98 -1.31 5.81 -7.73
N LYS A 99 -1.10 5.26 -6.54
CA LYS A 99 0.16 4.65 -6.11
C LYS A 99 -0.09 3.28 -5.51
N ILE A 100 0.81 2.34 -5.78
CA ILE A 100 0.79 1.03 -5.11
C ILE A 100 0.90 1.27 -3.60
N LEU A 101 -0.03 0.69 -2.85
CA LEU A 101 -0.22 0.94 -1.42
C LEU A 101 1.06 0.68 -0.60
N ILE A 102 1.77 -0.42 -0.88
CA ILE A 102 3.02 -0.76 -0.17
C ILE A 102 4.14 0.28 -0.41
N LYS A 103 4.05 1.07 -1.48
CA LYS A 103 5.02 2.13 -1.83
C LYS A 103 4.61 3.50 -1.28
N THR A 104 3.48 3.59 -0.57
CA THR A 104 3.02 4.83 0.06
C THR A 104 3.75 5.08 1.39
N PRO A 105 3.80 6.34 1.87
CA PRO A 105 4.35 6.66 3.19
C PRO A 105 3.68 5.88 4.33
N SER A 106 4.40 5.62 5.42
CA SER A 106 3.89 4.80 6.55
C SER A 106 2.58 5.31 7.14
N GLN A 107 2.38 6.64 7.20
CA GLN A 107 1.15 7.22 7.73
C GLN A 107 -0.10 6.73 6.99
N PHE A 108 -0.03 6.59 5.66
CA PHE A 108 -1.14 6.06 4.86
C PHE A 108 -1.36 4.56 5.10
N LYS A 109 -0.27 3.81 5.23
CA LYS A 109 -0.31 2.36 5.43
C LYS A 109 -0.91 2.02 6.81
N GLU A 110 -0.52 2.76 7.84
CA GLU A 110 -1.07 2.66 9.19
C GLU A 110 -2.57 2.99 9.22
N ASP A 111 -2.98 4.09 8.58
CA ASP A 111 -4.39 4.49 8.50
C ASP A 111 -5.26 3.46 7.75
N ILE A 112 -4.69 2.81 6.72
CA ILE A 112 -5.38 1.79 5.93
C ILE A 112 -5.39 0.44 6.63
N GLN A 113 -4.42 0.14 7.48
CA GLN A 113 -4.27 -1.18 8.09
C GLN A 113 -5.55 -1.67 8.77
N SER A 114 -6.24 -0.79 9.49
CA SER A 114 -7.50 -1.13 10.18
C SER A 114 -8.68 -1.32 9.21
N LEU A 115 -8.59 -0.80 7.99
CA LEU A 115 -9.64 -0.84 6.97
C LEU A 115 -9.52 -2.04 6.03
N LEU A 116 -8.34 -2.66 5.94
CA LEU A 116 -8.09 -3.83 5.07
C LEU A 116 -9.06 -4.99 5.30
N PRO A 117 -9.41 -5.39 6.54
CA PRO A 117 -10.37 -6.47 6.76
C PRO A 117 -11.78 -6.12 6.24
N ILE A 118 -12.20 -4.85 6.40
CA ILE A 118 -13.49 -4.37 5.92
C ILE A 118 -13.52 -4.38 4.39
N PHE A 119 -12.43 -3.91 3.77
CA PHE A 119 -12.26 -3.93 2.32
C PHE A 119 -12.32 -5.37 1.76
N ALA A 120 -11.64 -6.32 2.41
CA ALA A 120 -11.69 -7.73 2.04
C ALA A 120 -13.11 -8.32 2.14
N GLN A 121 -13.84 -8.02 3.22
CA GLN A 121 -15.24 -8.42 3.37
C GLN A 121 -16.13 -7.86 2.26
N LYS A 122 -15.94 -6.59 1.87
CA LYS A 122 -16.71 -5.97 0.78
C LYS A 122 -16.43 -6.63 -0.57
N ILE A 123 -15.18 -7.05 -0.83
CA ILE A 123 -14.86 -7.88 -2.00
C ILE A 123 -15.67 -9.18 -1.92
N ILE A 124 -15.55 -9.95 -0.84
CA ILE A 124 -16.24 -11.24 -0.68
C ILE A 124 -17.77 -11.10 -0.85
N GLN A 125 -18.37 -10.06 -0.28
CA GLN A 125 -19.80 -9.77 -0.42
C GLN A 125 -20.20 -9.49 -1.87
N LYS A 126 -19.37 -8.78 -2.65
CA LYS A 126 -19.63 -8.54 -4.07
C LYS A 126 -19.63 -9.85 -4.87
N TYR A 127 -18.77 -10.81 -4.52
CA TYR A 127 -18.67 -12.10 -5.24
C TYR A 127 -19.59 -13.20 -4.73
N SER A 128 -20.00 -13.15 -3.46
CA SER A 128 -20.93 -14.15 -2.92
C SER A 128 -22.38 -13.92 -3.36
N ASN A 129 -22.67 -12.73 -3.91
CA ASN A 129 -23.96 -12.34 -4.46
C ASN A 129 -24.01 -12.43 -6.00
N GLN A 130 -22.99 -13.03 -6.63
CA GLN A 130 -22.95 -13.37 -8.04
C GLN A 130 -23.15 -14.87 -8.22
#